data_AF-A0A1B6CAT0-F1
#
_entry.id   AF-A0A1B6CAT0-F1
#
_cell.length_a   1.000
_cell.length_b   1.000
_cell.length_c   1.000
_cell.angle_alpha   90.00
_cell.angle_beta   90.00
_cell.angle_gamma   90.00
#
_symmetry.space_group_name_H-M   'P 1'
#
loop_
_entity.id
_entity.type
_entity.pdbx_description
1 polymer ?
#
loop_
_entity_poly.entity_id
_entity_poly.type
_entity_poly.pdbx_seq_one_letter_code
_entity_poly.pdbx_strand_id
1 'polypeptide(L)'
;MNRTGQSEWVRYPYQTQAGIYGWHKRFLYFLVLSLLAIVIVNVALTMWIIKVLGFNSLGMGDLILVQQGVQLPNVVYVLGSLITSLIYSYQPMTINSNYNFSISTKDSNGKTTNKLHLDENTLQLYVDTFLITNKKGTNVLLVNQDEVVLNKDYLQLDGEGGTKFEGKVETSLVQAEKNDLRLDSPGGAVEVYSPAGVSIKSHAGEINVTSGFNIKLNSGSVSIHLKLIIYFFMKY
;
A
#
# COMPACT_ATOMS: atom_id res chain seq x y z
N MET A 1 48.41 -74.14 -98.08
CA MET A 1 48.75 -72.96 -98.91
C MET A 1 47.52 -72.05 -98.91
N ASN A 2 47.43 -70.83 -98.40
CA ASN A 2 48.27 -69.86 -97.67
C ASN A 2 47.26 -69.01 -96.86
N ARG A 3 47.42 -68.80 -95.53
CA ARG A 3 47.99 -67.57 -94.88
C ARG A 3 47.36 -66.27 -95.41
N THR A 4 46.77 -65.34 -94.65
CA THR A 4 46.95 -64.74 -93.29
C THR A 4 45.73 -63.80 -93.08
N GLY A 5 45.15 -63.50 -91.92
CA GLY A 5 45.69 -62.93 -90.67
C GLY A 5 44.82 -61.70 -90.26
N GLN A 6 44.72 -61.45 -88.94
CA GLN A 6 44.20 -60.23 -88.26
C GLN A 6 42.66 -60.03 -88.23
N SER A 7 42.02 -59.56 -87.14
CA SER A 7 42.42 -59.17 -85.78
C SER A 7 41.15 -59.06 -84.91
N GLU A 8 41.30 -59.28 -83.61
CA GLU A 8 40.26 -59.17 -82.58
C GLU A 8 39.50 -57.85 -82.59
N TRP A 9 38.17 -57.94 -82.42
CA TRP A 9 37.36 -56.85 -81.88
C TRP A 9 36.59 -57.37 -80.68
N VAL A 10 37.10 -57.06 -79.49
CA VAL A 10 36.37 -57.18 -78.23
C VAL A 10 35.18 -56.22 -78.30
N ARG A 11 33.96 -56.75 -78.45
CA ARG A 11 32.74 -55.96 -78.30
C ARG A 11 32.34 -55.88 -76.82
N TYR A 12 32.54 -54.73 -76.22
CA TYR A 12 31.62 -54.17 -75.23
C TYR A 12 31.46 -52.71 -75.62
N PRO A 13 30.23 -52.19 -75.86
CA PRO A 13 29.35 -51.78 -74.76
C PRO A 13 27.85 -51.80 -75.19
N TYR A 14 26.79 -51.53 -74.43
CA TYR A 14 26.55 -50.89 -73.16
C TYR A 14 25.43 -51.69 -72.48
N GLN A 15 25.65 -52.11 -71.23
CA GLN A 15 24.56 -52.59 -70.40
C GLN A 15 23.78 -51.36 -69.93
N THR A 16 22.74 -50.97 -70.67
CA THR A 16 21.76 -49.98 -70.24
C THR A 16 20.92 -50.58 -69.10
N GLN A 17 21.50 -50.64 -67.90
CA GLN A 17 20.71 -50.70 -66.66
C GLN A 17 20.50 -49.28 -66.11
N ALA A 18 20.03 -48.39 -66.99
CA ALA A 18 19.38 -47.15 -66.58
C ALA A 18 17.88 -47.44 -66.51
N GLY A 19 17.37 -47.74 -65.31
CA GLY A 19 15.94 -48.00 -65.20
C GLY A 19 15.38 -47.91 -63.79
N ILE A 20 15.86 -48.74 -62.86
CA ILE A 20 15.06 -48.99 -61.64
C ILE A 20 15.87 -48.73 -60.34
N TYR A 21 17.18 -48.93 -60.35
CA TYR A 21 17.99 -48.72 -59.14
C TYR A 21 18.27 -47.24 -58.80
N GLY A 22 18.02 -46.32 -59.73
CA GLY A 22 18.22 -44.88 -59.55
C GLY A 22 17.05 -44.17 -58.85
N TRP A 23 15.82 -44.68 -58.98
CA TRP A 23 14.63 -44.03 -58.43
C TRP A 23 14.58 -44.13 -56.90
N HIS A 24 14.96 -45.29 -56.33
CA HIS A 24 15.05 -45.47 -54.87
C HIS A 24 16.09 -44.55 -54.24
N LYS A 25 17.23 -44.32 -54.90
CA LYS A 25 18.24 -43.35 -54.44
C LYS A 25 17.70 -41.92 -54.48
N ARG A 26 17.00 -41.54 -55.56
CA ARG A 26 16.32 -40.22 -55.67
C ARG A 26 15.23 -40.03 -54.61
N PHE A 27 14.47 -41.08 -54.31
CA PHE A 27 13.47 -41.07 -53.24
C PHE A 27 14.12 -40.91 -51.86
N LEU A 28 15.23 -41.59 -51.60
CA LEU A 28 16.00 -41.42 -50.37
C LEU A 28 16.53 -39.99 -50.24
N TYR A 29 17.09 -39.40 -51.31
CA TYR A 29 17.54 -38.00 -51.28
C TYR A 29 16.38 -37.04 -51.03
N PHE A 30 15.20 -37.28 -51.61
CA PHE A 30 14.01 -36.46 -51.35
C PHE A 30 13.52 -36.60 -49.89
N LEU A 31 13.53 -37.82 -49.34
CA LEU A 31 13.17 -38.06 -47.94
C LEU A 31 14.16 -37.39 -46.98
N VAL A 32 15.46 -37.50 -47.24
CA VAL A 32 16.50 -36.83 -46.45
C VAL A 32 16.38 -35.31 -46.55
N LEU A 33 16.11 -34.78 -47.76
CA LEU A 33 15.87 -33.35 -47.97
C LEU A 33 14.62 -32.86 -47.22
N SER A 34 13.53 -33.63 -47.27
CA SER A 34 12.29 -33.33 -46.54
C SER A 34 12.52 -33.34 -45.03
N LEU A 35 13.25 -34.34 -44.52
CA LEU A 35 13.64 -34.42 -43.12
C LEU A 35 14.48 -33.19 -42.71
N LEU A 36 15.46 -32.80 -43.53
CA LEU A 36 16.27 -31.62 -43.29
C LEU A 36 15.43 -30.34 -43.29
N ALA A 37 14.48 -30.22 -44.22
CA ALA A 37 13.56 -29.08 -44.26
C ALA A 37 12.69 -29.00 -43.01
N ILE A 38 12.16 -30.13 -42.52
CA ILE A 38 11.40 -30.18 -41.26
C ILE A 38 12.28 -29.74 -40.08
N VAL A 39 13.53 -30.18 -40.00
CA VAL A 39 14.47 -29.75 -38.95
C VAL A 39 14.72 -28.24 -39.03
N ILE A 40 14.94 -27.69 -40.21
CA ILE A 40 15.15 -26.23 -40.40
C ILE A 40 13.91 -25.45 -39.96
N VAL A 41 12.71 -25.90 -40.35
CA VAL A 41 11.45 -25.28 -39.93
C VAL A 41 11.28 -25.34 -38.41
N ASN A 42 11.57 -26.49 -37.78
CA ASN A 42 11.47 -26.64 -36.33
C ASN A 42 12.45 -25.71 -35.59
N VAL A 43 13.67 -25.57 -36.08
CA VAL A 43 14.67 -24.65 -35.52
C VAL A 43 14.22 -23.20 -35.70
N ALA A 44 13.72 -22.82 -36.88
CA ALA A 44 13.21 -21.48 -37.14
C ALA A 44 11.99 -21.15 -36.25
N LEU A 45 11.08 -22.11 -36.07
CA LEU A 45 9.90 -21.95 -35.22
C LEU A 45 10.29 -21.84 -33.74
N THR A 46 11.30 -22.60 -33.30
CA THR A 46 11.86 -22.50 -31.94
C THR A 46 12.49 -21.12 -31.71
N MET A 47 13.31 -20.64 -32.65
CA MET A 47 13.87 -19.28 -32.59
C MET A 47 12.78 -18.20 -32.58
N TRP A 48 11.69 -18.40 -33.34
CA TRP A 48 10.56 -17.47 -33.35
C TRP A 48 9.80 -17.45 -32.03
N ILE A 49 9.52 -18.61 -31.42
CA ILE A 49 8.88 -18.72 -30.11
C ILE A 49 9.73 -18.03 -29.03
N ILE A 50 11.04 -18.27 -29.00
CA ILE A 50 11.96 -17.64 -28.04
C ILE A 50 11.88 -16.11 -28.16
N LYS A 51 11.88 -15.59 -29.40
CA LYS A 51 11.75 -14.15 -29.66
C LYS A 51 10.41 -13.59 -29.20
N VAL A 52 9.29 -14.27 -29.50
CA VAL A 52 7.94 -13.81 -29.14
C VAL A 52 7.71 -13.85 -27.63
N LEU A 53 8.23 -14.87 -26.95
CA LEU A 53 8.15 -14.98 -25.48
C LEU A 53 9.13 -14.02 -24.76
N GLY A 54 9.94 -13.27 -25.50
CA GLY A 54 10.88 -12.30 -24.93
C GLY A 54 12.00 -12.94 -24.11
N PHE A 55 12.32 -14.22 -24.36
CA PHE A 55 13.42 -14.89 -23.68
C PHE A 55 14.75 -14.33 -24.18
N ASN A 56 15.53 -13.77 -23.26
CA ASN A 56 16.90 -13.33 -23.49
C ASN A 56 17.86 -14.15 -22.61
N SER A 57 19.16 -14.08 -22.89
CA SER A 57 20.19 -14.73 -22.06
C SER A 57 20.18 -14.27 -20.58
N LEU A 58 19.48 -13.17 -20.28
CA LEU A 58 19.35 -12.58 -18.95
C LEU A 58 18.00 -12.89 -18.25
N GLY A 59 17.01 -13.46 -18.95
CA GLY A 59 15.71 -13.77 -18.36
C GLY A 59 14.53 -13.86 -19.32
N MET A 60 13.31 -13.70 -18.78
CA MET A 60 12.04 -13.82 -19.49
C MET A 60 11.35 -12.45 -19.56
N GLY A 61 11.32 -11.82 -20.73
CA GLY A 61 10.75 -10.48 -20.90
C GLY A 61 11.49 -9.44 -20.05
N ASP A 62 10.74 -8.60 -19.32
CA ASP A 62 11.28 -7.60 -18.40
C ASP A 62 11.74 -8.18 -17.05
N LEU A 63 11.78 -9.51 -16.89
CA LEU A 63 12.23 -10.17 -15.67
C LEU A 63 13.71 -10.54 -15.81
N ILE A 64 14.56 -9.97 -14.96
CA ILE A 64 15.98 -10.34 -14.87
C ILE A 64 16.17 -11.21 -13.63
N LEU A 65 16.70 -12.42 -13.81
CA LEU A 65 17.06 -13.30 -12.69
C LEU A 65 18.46 -12.94 -12.18
N VAL A 66 18.56 -12.63 -10.89
CA VAL A 66 19.84 -12.37 -10.21
C VAL A 66 20.01 -13.33 -9.03
N GLN A 67 21.23 -13.52 -8.55
CA GLN A 67 21.51 -14.45 -7.44
C GLN A 67 20.73 -14.13 -6.16
N GLN A 68 20.30 -12.87 -5.97
CA GLN A 68 19.56 -12.40 -4.79
C GLN A 68 18.02 -12.39 -4.99
N GLY A 69 17.51 -12.74 -6.17
CA GLY A 69 16.07 -12.73 -6.45
C GLY A 69 15.73 -12.35 -7.89
N VAL A 70 14.59 -11.68 -8.07
CA VAL A 70 14.10 -11.23 -9.37
C VAL A 70 14.15 -9.71 -9.42
N GLN A 71 14.77 -9.16 -10.47
CA GLN A 71 14.79 -7.72 -10.74
C GLN A 71 13.80 -7.37 -11.85
N LEU A 72 13.05 -6.30 -11.61
CA LEU A 72 12.02 -5.76 -12.51
C LEU A 72 12.45 -4.34 -12.95
N PRO A 73 13.30 -4.20 -13.99
CA PRO A 73 13.70 -2.89 -14.51
C PRO A 73 12.55 -2.04 -15.05
N ASN A 74 11.48 -2.68 -15.52
CA ASN A 74 10.32 -2.03 -16.14
C ASN A 74 9.02 -2.39 -15.40
N VAL A 75 7.91 -1.83 -15.87
CA VAL A 75 6.56 -2.13 -15.36
C VAL A 75 6.19 -3.57 -15.71
N VAL A 76 5.80 -4.35 -14.69
CA VAL A 76 5.39 -5.75 -14.85
C VAL A 76 3.96 -5.95 -14.39
N TYR A 77 3.20 -6.69 -15.18
CA TYR A 77 1.85 -7.14 -14.83
C TYR A 77 1.92 -8.52 -14.18
N VAL A 78 1.42 -8.63 -12.95
CA VAL A 78 1.33 -9.92 -12.25
C VAL A 78 -0.08 -10.46 -12.41
N LEU A 79 -0.20 -11.66 -12.98
CA LEU A 79 -1.47 -12.37 -13.04
C LEU A 79 -1.63 -13.22 -11.76
N GLY A 80 -2.57 -12.85 -10.89
CA GLY A 80 -2.84 -13.55 -9.63
C GLY A 80 -2.08 -12.95 -8.44
N SER A 81 -1.54 -13.82 -7.56
CA SER A 81 -0.89 -13.39 -6.31
C SER A 81 0.64 -13.38 -6.44
N LEU A 82 1.26 -12.26 -6.10
CA LEU A 82 2.72 -12.15 -5.93
C LEU A 82 3.10 -12.60 -4.51
N ILE A 83 3.80 -13.73 -4.39
CA ILE A 83 4.35 -14.19 -3.12
C ILE A 83 5.85 -13.89 -3.12
N THR A 84 6.29 -13.08 -2.17
CA THR A 84 7.69 -12.68 -2.04
C THR A 84 8.04 -12.42 -0.58
N SER A 85 9.31 -12.62 -0.23
CA SER A 85 9.85 -12.33 1.10
C SER A 85 10.17 -10.84 1.28
N LEU A 86 10.55 -10.16 0.20
CA LEU A 86 10.93 -8.76 0.22
C LEU A 86 10.53 -8.09 -1.10
N ILE A 87 9.93 -6.92 -0.97
CA ILE A 87 9.75 -5.99 -2.08
C ILE A 87 10.56 -4.76 -1.73
N TYR A 88 11.52 -4.41 -2.58
CA TYR A 88 12.39 -3.27 -2.37
C TYR A 88 12.56 -2.52 -3.69
N SER A 89 12.51 -1.20 -3.63
CA SER A 89 12.72 -0.32 -4.78
C SER A 89 13.60 0.85 -4.37
N TYR A 90 14.60 1.17 -5.19
CA TYR A 90 15.46 2.34 -5.00
C TYR A 90 14.76 3.66 -5.38
N GLN A 91 13.68 3.56 -6.16
CA GLN A 91 12.85 4.68 -6.60
C GLN A 91 11.43 4.54 -6.05
N PRO A 92 10.60 5.60 -6.04
CA PRO A 92 9.21 5.50 -5.64
C PRO A 92 8.50 4.38 -6.41
N MET A 93 7.98 3.40 -5.69
CA MET A 93 7.25 2.27 -6.26
C MET A 93 5.77 2.62 -6.33
N THR A 94 5.18 2.42 -7.50
CA THR A 94 3.73 2.51 -7.70
C THR A 94 3.17 1.12 -7.94
N ILE A 95 2.05 0.82 -7.28
CA ILE A 95 1.29 -0.40 -7.51
C ILE A 95 -0.10 0.06 -7.92
N ASN A 96 -0.53 -0.36 -9.11
CA ASN A 96 -1.84 0.00 -9.65
C ASN A 96 -2.70 -1.26 -9.78
N SER A 97 -3.92 -1.21 -9.25
CA SER A 97 -4.91 -2.28 -9.35
C SER A 97 -6.19 -1.72 -9.94
N ASN A 98 -6.82 -2.45 -10.85
CA ASN A 98 -8.12 -2.09 -11.41
C ASN A 98 -9.29 -2.42 -10.45
N TYR A 99 -9.02 -3.21 -9.42
CA TYR A 99 -10.00 -3.69 -8.45
C TYR A 99 -9.41 -3.53 -7.04
N ASN A 100 -9.79 -4.42 -6.13
CA ASN A 100 -9.21 -4.49 -4.81
C ASN A 100 -7.69 -4.74 -4.84
N PHE A 101 -7.02 -4.25 -3.80
CA PHE A 101 -5.60 -4.46 -3.58
C PHE A 101 -5.38 -4.95 -2.16
N SER A 102 -4.65 -6.04 -2.00
CA SER A 102 -4.38 -6.64 -0.68
C SER A 102 -2.91 -6.96 -0.52
N ILE A 103 -2.34 -6.55 0.62
CA ILE A 103 -1.03 -7.00 1.07
C ILE A 103 -1.25 -7.79 2.35
N SER A 104 -0.67 -8.99 2.45
CA SER A 104 -0.73 -9.81 3.65
C SER A 104 0.62 -10.41 3.99
N THR A 105 1.02 -10.33 5.25
CA THR A 105 2.19 -11.05 5.76
C THR A 105 1.75 -12.35 6.42
N LYS A 106 2.57 -13.39 6.30
CA LYS A 106 2.31 -14.70 6.90
C LYS A 106 3.42 -15.06 7.88
N ASP A 107 3.08 -15.79 8.94
CA ASP A 107 4.06 -16.37 9.86
C ASP A 107 4.75 -17.61 9.26
N SER A 108 5.67 -18.21 10.01
CA SER A 108 6.37 -19.44 9.63
C SER A 108 5.44 -20.65 9.44
N ASN A 109 4.23 -20.61 9.98
CA ASN A 109 3.21 -21.65 9.82
C ASN A 109 2.27 -21.36 8.63
N GLY A 110 2.50 -20.27 7.90
CA GLY A 110 1.69 -19.86 6.76
C GLY A 110 0.38 -19.16 7.13
N LYS A 111 0.16 -18.84 8.41
CA LYS A 111 -1.02 -18.10 8.89
C LYS A 111 -0.82 -16.62 8.64
N THR A 112 -1.83 -15.95 8.09
CA THR A 112 -1.82 -14.49 7.90
C THR A 112 -1.75 -13.77 9.25
N THR A 113 -0.71 -12.95 9.44
CA THR A 113 -0.50 -12.15 10.65
C THR A 113 -1.03 -10.74 10.48
N ASN A 114 -0.74 -10.10 9.35
CA ASN A 114 -1.19 -8.75 9.06
C ASN A 114 -1.83 -8.70 7.67
N LYS A 115 -2.83 -7.85 7.49
CA LYS A 115 -3.46 -7.60 6.18
C LYS A 115 -3.82 -6.13 6.03
N LEU A 116 -3.40 -5.54 4.91
CA LEU A 116 -3.91 -4.26 4.40
C LEU A 116 -4.80 -4.59 3.20
N HIS A 117 -6.02 -4.08 3.22
CA HIS A 117 -7.01 -4.29 2.17
C HIS A 117 -7.58 -2.95 1.72
N LEU A 118 -7.32 -2.62 0.46
CA LEU A 118 -7.91 -1.49 -0.25
C LEU A 118 -9.02 -2.03 -1.15
N ASP A 119 -10.24 -1.63 -0.85
CA ASP A 119 -11.44 -1.88 -1.64
C ASP A 119 -11.87 -0.60 -2.36
N GLU A 120 -12.93 -0.63 -3.18
CA GLU A 120 -13.37 0.54 -3.96
C GLU A 120 -13.59 1.80 -3.11
N ASN A 121 -14.09 1.62 -1.88
CA ASN A 121 -14.46 2.73 -0.98
C ASN A 121 -13.84 2.66 0.41
N THR A 122 -13.10 1.59 0.74
CA THR A 122 -12.62 1.37 2.11
C THR A 122 -11.16 0.96 2.16
N LEU A 123 -10.44 1.49 3.14
CA LEU A 123 -9.14 0.99 3.58
C LEU A 123 -9.34 0.23 4.89
N GLN A 124 -9.13 -1.08 4.86
CA GLN A 124 -9.23 -1.96 6.02
C GLN A 124 -7.84 -2.45 6.42
N LEU A 125 -7.54 -2.39 7.71
CA LEU A 125 -6.29 -2.85 8.30
C LEU A 125 -6.59 -3.92 9.35
N TYR A 126 -5.97 -5.08 9.20
CA TYR A 126 -5.97 -6.16 10.19
C TYR A 126 -4.54 -6.30 10.70
N VAL A 127 -4.27 -5.69 11.85
CA VAL A 127 -2.95 -5.60 12.49
C VAL A 127 -3.12 -5.59 14.01
N ASP A 128 -2.12 -6.05 14.76
CA ASP A 128 -2.12 -5.96 16.23
C ASP A 128 -1.91 -4.50 16.70
N THR A 129 -1.06 -3.77 15.99
CA THR A 129 -0.73 -2.37 16.28
C THR A 129 -0.67 -1.56 14.99
N PHE A 130 -1.42 -0.47 14.94
CA PHE A 130 -1.34 0.54 13.88
C PHE A 130 -0.65 1.79 14.41
N LEU A 131 0.46 2.17 13.79
CA LEU A 131 1.32 3.27 14.21
C LEU A 131 1.58 4.24 13.06
N ILE A 132 1.31 5.52 13.30
CA ILE A 132 1.66 6.62 12.40
C ILE A 132 2.74 7.47 13.08
N THR A 133 3.89 7.62 12.43
CA THR A 133 5.01 8.45 12.91
C THR A 133 5.30 9.58 11.95
N ASN A 134 5.69 10.75 12.47
CA ASN A 134 6.19 11.84 11.64
C ASN A 134 7.63 11.58 11.13
N LYS A 135 8.15 12.46 10.27
CA LYS A 135 9.53 12.38 9.74
C LYS A 135 10.64 12.48 10.80
N LYS A 136 10.33 12.99 11.99
CA LYS A 136 11.23 13.08 13.15
C LYS A 136 11.16 11.84 14.05
N GLY A 137 10.34 10.85 13.71
CA GLY A 137 10.13 9.64 14.50
C GLY A 137 9.18 9.81 15.68
N THR A 138 8.47 10.93 15.80
CA THR A 138 7.46 11.13 16.86
C THR A 138 6.17 10.42 16.48
N ASN A 139 5.58 9.69 17.44
CA ASN A 139 4.28 9.06 17.26
C ASN A 139 3.19 10.14 17.14
N VAL A 140 2.40 10.02 16.07
CA VAL A 140 1.23 10.88 15.79
C VAL A 140 -0.03 10.16 16.24
N LEU A 141 -0.21 8.90 15.81
CA LEU A 141 -1.35 8.05 16.16
C LEU A 141 -0.84 6.64 16.48
N LEU A 142 -1.33 6.07 17.56
CA LEU A 142 -1.16 4.67 17.96
C LEU A 142 -2.54 4.08 18.22
N VAL A 143 -2.82 2.92 17.61
CA VAL A 143 -4.02 2.13 17.86
C VAL A 143 -3.58 0.70 18.12
N ASN A 144 -3.89 0.16 19.29
CA ASN A 144 -3.67 -1.24 19.63
C ASN A 144 -4.89 -1.81 20.40
N GLN A 145 -4.75 -2.99 21.01
CA GLN A 145 -5.83 -3.62 21.77
C GLN A 145 -6.16 -2.92 23.10
N ASP A 146 -5.21 -2.17 23.65
CA ASP A 146 -5.30 -1.58 24.99
C ASP A 146 -5.78 -0.12 24.94
N GLU A 147 -5.29 0.66 23.99
CA GLU A 147 -5.53 2.10 23.90
C GLU A 147 -5.47 2.66 22.47
N VAL A 148 -6.06 3.84 22.33
CA VAL A 148 -5.90 4.72 21.16
C VAL A 148 -5.27 6.01 21.62
N VAL A 149 -4.03 6.26 21.19
CA VAL A 149 -3.27 7.46 21.56
C VAL A 149 -3.08 8.33 20.34
N LEU A 150 -3.66 9.52 20.38
CA LEU A 150 -3.39 10.59 19.44
C LEU A 150 -2.55 11.66 20.13
N ASN A 151 -1.43 12.01 19.52
CA ASN A 151 -0.55 13.03 20.08
C ASN A 151 -1.24 14.40 20.05
N LYS A 152 -1.27 15.06 21.22
CA LYS A 152 -1.95 16.34 21.46
C LYS A 152 -1.59 17.43 20.46
N ASP A 153 -0.36 17.43 19.93
CA ASP A 153 0.13 18.45 19.01
C ASP A 153 -0.52 18.34 17.62
N TYR A 154 -1.24 17.24 17.35
CA TYR A 154 -1.88 16.94 16.07
C TYR A 154 -3.42 16.83 16.16
N LEU A 155 -4.00 16.97 17.34
CA LEU A 155 -5.46 16.94 17.52
C LEU A 155 -6.03 18.36 17.33
N GLN A 156 -6.64 18.61 16.17
CA GLN A 156 -7.44 19.81 15.92
C GLN A 156 -8.85 19.37 15.47
N LEU A 157 -9.87 19.90 16.14
CA LEU A 157 -11.26 19.53 15.93
C LEU A 157 -12.03 20.72 15.34
N ASP A 158 -11.83 20.94 14.03
CA ASP A 158 -12.50 22.01 13.29
C ASP A 158 -13.68 21.43 12.49
N GLY A 159 -14.75 21.05 13.19
CA GLY A 159 -16.01 20.68 12.56
C GLY A 159 -16.96 21.88 12.55
N GLU A 160 -17.61 22.20 11.42
CA GLU A 160 -18.64 23.27 11.35
C GLU A 160 -19.78 23.06 12.36
N GLY A 161 -20.02 21.82 12.81
CA GLY A 161 -21.00 21.47 13.85
C GLY A 161 -20.45 21.30 15.26
N GLY A 162 -19.17 21.59 15.50
CA GLY A 162 -18.47 21.29 16.76
C GLY A 162 -18.15 19.80 16.94
N THR A 163 -17.75 19.40 18.14
CA THR A 163 -17.47 17.99 18.50
C THR A 163 -18.34 17.56 19.67
N LYS A 164 -18.97 16.38 19.54
CA LYS A 164 -19.72 15.73 20.62
C LYS A 164 -18.83 14.69 21.31
N PHE A 165 -18.69 14.80 22.61
CA PHE A 165 -18.07 13.77 23.45
C PHE A 165 -19.16 13.07 24.26
N GLU A 166 -19.34 11.76 24.06
CA GLU A 166 -20.35 10.99 24.80
C GLU A 166 -19.83 10.48 26.16
N GLY A 167 -18.51 10.48 26.34
CA GLY A 167 -17.82 10.02 27.56
C GLY A 167 -17.20 11.15 28.37
N LYS A 168 -16.33 10.76 29.30
CA LYS A 168 -15.52 11.70 30.09
C LYS A 168 -14.38 12.25 29.22
N VAL A 169 -14.13 13.54 29.32
CA VAL A 169 -12.97 14.21 28.73
C VAL A 169 -12.08 14.69 29.86
N GLU A 170 -10.85 14.18 29.91
CA GLU A 170 -9.83 14.64 30.86
C GLU A 170 -8.88 15.60 30.13
N THR A 171 -8.71 16.80 30.69
CA THR A 171 -7.81 17.82 30.14
C THR A 171 -7.23 18.67 31.27
N SER A 172 -6.02 19.18 31.08
CA SER A 172 -5.36 20.06 32.03
C SER A 172 -5.82 21.51 31.95
N LEU A 173 -6.32 21.94 30.78
CA LEU A 173 -6.71 23.32 30.54
C LEU A 173 -7.87 23.38 29.54
N VAL A 174 -8.89 24.15 29.89
CA VAL A 174 -9.98 24.55 29.00
C VAL A 174 -9.90 26.06 28.87
N GLN A 175 -9.58 26.55 27.67
CA GLN A 175 -9.47 27.96 27.36
C GLN A 175 -9.96 28.23 25.94
N ALA A 176 -10.39 29.46 25.67
CA ALA A 176 -10.72 29.92 24.33
C ALA A 176 -9.58 30.81 23.79
N GLU A 177 -9.18 30.62 22.53
CA GLU A 177 -8.05 31.38 21.95
C GLU A 177 -8.42 32.78 21.46
N LYS A 178 -9.58 32.93 20.79
CA LYS A 178 -9.99 34.19 20.16
C LYS A 178 -11.33 34.74 20.65
N ASN A 179 -12.23 33.87 21.10
CA ASN A 179 -13.59 34.21 21.51
C ASN A 179 -13.77 33.95 23.01
N ASP A 180 -14.95 34.27 23.53
CA ASP A 180 -15.29 33.96 24.91
C ASP A 180 -15.44 32.45 25.13
N LEU A 181 -14.87 31.96 26.23
CA LEU A 181 -15.14 30.59 26.69
C LEU A 181 -16.56 30.53 27.27
N ARG A 182 -17.47 29.85 26.57
CA ARG A 182 -18.84 29.64 26.99
C ARG A 182 -19.08 28.19 27.40
N LEU A 183 -19.53 27.99 28.64
CA LEU A 183 -20.02 26.71 29.15
C LEU A 183 -21.55 26.83 29.30
N ASP A 184 -22.32 26.09 28.50
CA ASP A 184 -23.78 26.20 28.46
C ASP A 184 -24.43 24.81 28.45
N SER A 185 -25.63 24.70 29.03
CA SER A 185 -26.39 23.46 29.13
C SER A 185 -27.88 23.76 28.93
N PRO A 186 -28.37 23.82 27.67
CA PRO A 186 -29.73 24.28 27.36
C PRO A 186 -30.87 23.52 28.04
N GLY A 187 -30.65 22.24 28.37
CA GLY A 187 -31.65 21.37 28.99
C GLY A 187 -31.18 20.73 30.31
N GLY A 188 -30.07 21.18 30.86
CA GLY A 188 -29.45 20.54 32.03
C GLY A 188 -28.77 21.53 32.96
N ALA A 189 -27.76 21.04 33.67
CA ALA A 189 -26.93 21.85 34.55
C ALA A 189 -25.50 21.88 34.03
N VAL A 190 -24.78 22.95 34.35
CA VAL A 190 -23.32 23.01 34.29
C VAL A 190 -22.82 22.92 35.73
N GLU A 191 -22.12 21.85 36.08
CA GLU A 191 -21.58 21.64 37.41
C GLU A 191 -20.05 21.75 37.39
N VAL A 192 -19.51 22.59 38.28
CA VAL A 192 -18.06 22.73 38.47
C VAL A 192 -17.74 22.35 39.91
N TYR A 193 -17.00 21.25 40.08
CA TYR A 193 -16.64 20.69 41.38
C TYR A 193 -15.14 20.49 41.50
N SER A 194 -14.58 20.79 42.67
CA SER A 194 -13.17 20.57 42.99
C SER A 194 -13.01 20.31 44.49
N PRO A 195 -12.34 19.23 44.91
CA PRO A 195 -12.03 18.98 46.33
C PRO A 195 -11.17 20.08 46.96
N ALA A 196 -10.29 20.70 46.17
CA ALA A 196 -9.43 21.79 46.62
C ALA A 196 -10.13 23.16 46.59
N GLY A 197 -11.39 23.20 46.16
CA GLY A 197 -12.16 24.41 45.94
C GLY A 197 -12.08 24.94 44.51
N VAL A 198 -13.01 25.85 44.19
CA VAL A 198 -13.13 26.51 42.88
C VAL A 198 -12.90 28.01 43.08
N SER A 199 -11.97 28.58 42.31
CA SER A 199 -11.65 30.01 42.37
C SER A 199 -12.14 30.70 41.10
N ILE A 200 -13.13 31.58 41.24
CA ILE A 200 -13.64 32.42 40.14
C ILE A 200 -13.00 33.81 40.28
N LYS A 201 -12.24 34.24 39.27
CA LYS A 201 -11.52 35.52 39.25
C LYS A 201 -11.68 36.18 37.89
N SER A 202 -11.85 37.50 37.89
CA SER A 202 -11.79 38.34 36.70
C SER A 202 -10.62 39.32 36.85
N HIS A 203 -9.68 39.32 35.90
CA HIS A 203 -8.53 40.24 35.94
C HIS A 203 -8.90 41.64 35.45
N ALA A 204 -9.67 41.70 34.36
CA ALA A 204 -10.23 42.91 33.79
C ALA A 204 -11.68 42.60 33.41
N GLY A 205 -12.63 43.28 34.06
CA GLY A 205 -14.06 43.08 33.84
C GLY A 205 -14.81 42.64 35.10
N GLU A 206 -16.11 42.44 34.93
CA GLU A 206 -17.07 42.16 36.01
C GLU A 206 -17.30 40.65 36.17
N ILE A 207 -17.61 40.21 37.39
CA ILE A 207 -18.21 38.88 37.61
C ILE A 207 -19.69 39.11 37.84
N ASN A 208 -20.51 38.80 36.83
CA ASN A 208 -21.96 38.93 36.90
C ASN A 208 -22.60 37.56 37.15
N VAL A 209 -23.35 37.46 38.26
CA VAL A 209 -24.13 36.27 38.61
C VAL A 209 -25.60 36.62 38.56
N THR A 210 -26.32 36.04 37.62
CA THR A 210 -27.77 36.21 37.44
C THR A 210 -28.46 34.86 37.53
N SER A 211 -29.67 34.83 38.10
CA SER A 211 -30.51 33.63 38.15
C SER A 211 -31.95 34.03 37.92
N GLY A 212 -32.67 33.23 37.13
CA GLY A 212 -34.10 33.43 36.90
C GLY A 212 -34.96 33.08 38.12
N PHE A 213 -34.43 32.28 39.06
CA PHE A 213 -35.17 31.83 40.24
C PHE A 213 -34.42 32.17 41.53
N ASN A 214 -33.35 31.45 41.83
CA ASN A 214 -32.62 31.57 43.09
C ASN A 214 -31.11 31.45 42.89
N ILE A 215 -30.37 32.18 43.73
CA ILE A 215 -28.93 32.00 43.95
C ILE A 215 -28.79 31.54 45.40
N LYS A 216 -28.20 30.36 45.61
CA LYS A 216 -27.98 29.79 46.94
C LYS A 216 -26.49 29.68 47.21
N LEU A 217 -26.02 30.38 48.24
CA LEU A 217 -24.64 30.27 48.74
C LEU A 217 -24.69 29.57 50.09
N ASN A 218 -24.03 28.42 50.22
CA ASN A 218 -23.96 27.64 51.44
C ASN A 218 -22.50 27.33 51.77
N SER A 219 -22.10 27.49 53.03
CA SER A 219 -20.78 27.07 53.50
C SER A 219 -20.88 26.61 54.95
N GLY A 220 -20.09 25.59 55.31
CA GLY A 220 -20.07 25.02 56.66
C GLY A 220 -19.41 25.93 57.70
N SER A 221 -18.64 26.93 57.26
CA SER A 221 -17.97 27.91 58.10
C SER A 221 -17.84 29.21 57.31
N VAL A 222 -18.90 30.03 57.32
CA VAL A 222 -19.00 31.21 56.45
C VAL A 222 -18.25 32.41 57.07
N SER A 223 -17.38 33.01 56.27
CA SER A 223 -16.97 34.41 56.43
C SER A 223 -17.08 35.11 55.07
N ILE A 224 -18.07 35.98 54.90
CA ILE A 224 -18.23 36.80 53.69
C ILE A 224 -17.52 38.14 53.95
N HIS A 225 -16.47 38.43 53.19
CA HIS A 225 -15.76 39.71 53.25
C HIS A 225 -16.17 40.57 52.06
N LEU A 226 -17.01 41.57 52.31
CA LEU A 226 -17.39 42.58 51.33
C LEU A 226 -16.51 43.82 51.56
N LYS A 227 -15.70 44.18 50.58
CA LYS A 227 -14.97 45.45 50.57
C LYS A 227 -15.57 46.36 49.51
N LEU A 228 -16.42 47.28 49.95
CA LEU A 228 -16.99 48.31 49.09
C LEU A 228 -16.08 49.54 49.11
N ILE A 229 -15.63 49.99 47.94
CA ILE A 229 -14.91 51.26 47.77
C ILE A 229 -15.86 52.20 47.05
N ILE A 230 -16.44 53.17 47.77
CA ILE A 230 -17.30 54.22 47.20
C ILE A 230 -16.42 55.44 46.93
N TYR A 231 -16.34 55.88 45.68
CA TYR A 231 -15.77 57.18 45.32
C TYR A 231 -16.89 58.23 45.31
N PHE A 232 -16.88 59.15 46.28
CA PHE A 232 -17.69 60.36 46.21
C PHE A 232 -16.95 61.41 45.39
N PHE A 233 -17.44 61.69 44.19
CA PHE A 233 -17.05 62.90 43.45
C PHE A 233 -17.96 64.04 43.89
N MET A 234 -17.43 64.94 44.73
CA MET A 234 -18.03 66.25 44.96
C MET A 234 -17.79 67.10 43.71
N LYS A 235 -18.87 67.38 42.97
CA LYS A 235 -18.87 68.48 41.99
C LYS A 235 -18.95 69.79 42.78
N TYR A 236 -17.91 70.61 42.68
CA TYR A 236 -17.97 72.04 43.02
C TYR A 236 -18.65 72.82 41.91
#